data_AF-A0A6B3GID7-F1
#
_entry.id   AF-A0A6B3GID7-F1
#
_cell.length_a   1.000
_cell.length_b   1.000
_cell.length_c   1.000
_cell.angle_alpha   90.00
_cell.angle_beta   90.00
_cell.angle_gamma   90.00
#
_symmetry.space_group_name_H-M   'P 1'
#
loop_
_entity.id
_entity.type
_entity.pdbx_description
1 polymer ?
#
loop_
_entity_poly.entity_id
_entity_poly.type
_entity_poly.pdbx_seq_one_letter_code
_entity_poly.pdbx_strand_id
1 'polypeptide(L)'
;MTERDHHLLVHQGAFAALGEEGEAVGGRGAVPQGLFVRDARHLSRWQLALDGAAPEVLVPASGEGSPRWVLAPRSGLGEPPAYTVFREQALSDGCLVDRLRVVRHTPAAAPLRIALTVDADFADLFELRADHRTYVKAALRRTRDVLPEGVEFAYRRGGWQARTRVTADPAPEAVEETGTGARRLVWTLAPDGAGEAVLTVRAQALPGGAPE
;
A
#
# COMPACT_ATOMS: atom_id res chain seq x y z
N MET A 1 -25.44 -2.37 -11.48
CA MET A 1 -24.13 -3.01 -11.22
C MET A 1 -23.14 -1.87 -11.14
N THR A 2 -22.88 -1.38 -9.93
CA THR A 2 -22.02 -0.21 -9.72
C THR A 2 -20.63 -0.56 -10.22
N GLU A 3 -20.16 0.20 -11.20
CA GLU A 3 -18.77 0.24 -11.63
C GLU A 3 -17.96 0.47 -10.35
N ARG A 4 -17.13 -0.50 -9.95
CA ARG A 4 -16.27 -0.31 -8.78
C ARG A 4 -15.21 0.69 -9.21
N ASP A 5 -15.30 1.91 -8.70
CA ASP A 5 -14.31 2.95 -8.94
C ASP A 5 -12.94 2.42 -8.49
N HIS A 6 -12.06 2.23 -9.48
CA HIS A 6 -10.68 1.82 -9.28
C HIS A 6 -9.79 2.86 -9.93
N HIS A 7 -8.70 3.20 -9.25
CA HIS A 7 -7.72 4.14 -9.76
C HIS A 7 -6.60 3.35 -10.41
N LEU A 8 -6.44 3.56 -11.71
CA LEU A 8 -5.38 2.95 -12.50
C LEU A 8 -4.24 3.95 -12.70
N LEU A 9 -3.08 3.64 -12.12
CA LEU A 9 -1.84 4.36 -12.36
C LEU A 9 -1.01 3.56 -13.37
N VAL A 10 -0.46 4.20 -14.40
CA VAL A 10 0.34 3.54 -15.43
C VAL A 10 1.61 4.32 -15.66
N HIS A 11 2.75 3.63 -15.64
CA HIS A 11 4.04 4.22 -15.96
C HIS A 11 4.98 3.14 -16.50
N GLN A 12 5.49 3.32 -17.72
CA GLN A 12 6.53 2.50 -18.39
C GLN A 12 6.64 1.04 -17.92
N GLY A 13 5.72 0.18 -18.36
CA GLY A 13 5.76 -1.25 -18.06
C GLY A 13 5.36 -1.64 -16.63
N ALA A 14 4.88 -0.68 -15.84
CA ALA A 14 4.26 -0.88 -14.54
C ALA A 14 2.84 -0.31 -14.52
N PHE A 15 1.96 -0.94 -13.74
CA PHE A 15 0.67 -0.35 -13.41
C PHE A 15 0.26 -0.68 -11.96
N ALA A 16 -0.51 0.20 -11.34
CA ALA A 16 -1.13 -0.02 -10.05
C ALA A 16 -2.64 0.11 -10.18
N ALA A 17 -3.37 -0.92 -9.77
CA ALA A 17 -4.83 -0.93 -9.69
C ALA A 17 -5.23 -0.82 -8.22
N LEU A 18 -5.82 0.31 -7.84
CA LEU A 18 -6.16 0.65 -6.47
C LEU A 18 -7.68 0.80 -6.33
N GLY A 19 -8.23 0.43 -5.18
CA GLY A 19 -9.64 0.67 -4.84
C GLY A 19 -9.92 2.13 -4.54
N GLU A 20 -11.18 2.40 -4.21
CA GLU A 20 -11.76 3.73 -4.00
C GLU A 20 -10.99 4.64 -3.03
N GLU A 21 -10.35 4.05 -2.01
CA GLU A 21 -9.62 4.78 -0.97
C GLU A 21 -8.09 4.85 -1.22
N GLY A 22 -7.63 4.38 -2.38
CA GLY A 22 -6.21 4.19 -2.69
C GLY A 22 -5.63 2.89 -2.10
N GLU A 23 -6.49 1.97 -1.67
CA GLU A 23 -6.08 0.67 -1.11
C GLU A 23 -5.83 -0.38 -2.19
N ALA A 24 -5.02 -1.38 -1.86
CA ALA A 24 -5.03 -2.67 -2.55
C ALA A 24 -5.38 -3.76 -1.53
N VAL A 25 -6.48 -4.45 -1.76
CA VAL A 25 -6.89 -5.61 -0.97
C VAL A 25 -6.87 -6.81 -1.91
N GLY A 26 -5.78 -7.57 -1.83
CA GLY A 26 -5.49 -8.68 -2.73
C GLY A 26 -6.70 -9.58 -2.96
N GLY A 27 -7.01 -9.81 -4.23
CA GLY A 27 -8.08 -10.68 -4.68
C GLY A 27 -7.77 -11.25 -6.06
N ARG A 28 -8.56 -12.25 -6.45
CA ARG A 28 -8.68 -12.73 -7.84
C ARG A 28 -9.96 -12.14 -8.43
N GLY A 29 -10.02 -11.94 -9.74
CA GLY A 29 -11.21 -11.39 -10.40
C GLY A 29 -10.89 -10.63 -11.66
N ALA A 30 -11.89 -9.95 -12.21
CA ALA A 30 -11.75 -9.20 -13.46
C ALA A 30 -10.74 -8.05 -13.37
N VAL A 31 -10.63 -7.41 -12.20
CA VAL A 31 -9.66 -6.34 -11.93
C VAL A 31 -8.95 -6.64 -10.59
N PRO A 32 -7.87 -7.44 -10.60
CA PRO A 32 -7.10 -7.68 -9.38
C PRO A 32 -6.38 -6.40 -8.96
N GLN A 33 -6.56 -5.98 -7.71
CA GLN A 33 -5.85 -4.85 -7.14
C GLN A 33 -4.39 -5.20 -6.85
N GLY A 34 -3.51 -4.20 -6.92
CA GLY A 34 -2.09 -4.34 -6.61
C GLY A 34 -1.17 -3.49 -7.50
N LEU A 35 0.14 -3.61 -7.25
CA LEU A 35 1.21 -3.12 -8.11
C LEU A 35 1.71 -4.25 -8.99
N PHE A 36 1.79 -4.02 -10.30
CA PHE A 36 2.16 -5.01 -11.29
C PHE A 36 3.35 -4.52 -12.11
N VAL A 37 4.38 -5.35 -12.20
CA VAL A 37 5.60 -5.09 -12.98
C VAL A 37 6.06 -6.40 -13.59
N ARG A 38 6.38 -6.40 -14.90
CA ARG A 38 6.83 -7.58 -15.66
C ARG A 38 5.98 -8.84 -15.37
N ASP A 39 4.67 -8.73 -15.59
CA ASP A 39 3.68 -9.81 -15.47
C ASP A 39 3.49 -10.44 -14.07
N ALA A 40 4.05 -9.83 -13.02
CA ALA A 40 3.89 -10.29 -11.63
C ALA A 40 3.28 -9.20 -10.73
N ARG A 41 2.42 -9.61 -9.79
CA ARG A 41 1.90 -8.74 -8.73
C ARG A 41 2.92 -8.56 -7.61
N HIS A 42 3.63 -7.45 -7.66
CA HIS A 42 4.64 -7.06 -6.69
C HIS A 42 4.06 -6.54 -5.37
N LEU A 43 2.83 -6.05 -5.36
CA LEU A 43 2.13 -5.62 -4.15
C LEU A 43 0.71 -6.18 -4.18
N SER A 44 0.38 -7.06 -3.24
CA SER A 44 -0.94 -7.68 -3.13
C SER A 44 -1.78 -7.10 -2.00
N ARG A 45 -1.17 -6.37 -1.06
CA ARG A 45 -1.90 -5.64 -0.02
C ARG A 45 -1.27 -4.27 0.23
N TRP A 46 -2.12 -3.26 0.38
CA TRP A 46 -1.77 -1.89 0.71
C TRP A 46 -2.98 -1.23 1.39
N GLN A 47 -3.04 -1.30 2.71
CA GLN A 47 -4.22 -0.88 3.46
C GLN A 47 -3.86 0.06 4.59
N LEU A 48 -4.51 1.22 4.61
CA LEU A 48 -4.23 2.29 5.56
C LEU A 48 -5.20 2.16 6.74
N ALA A 49 -4.69 2.33 7.94
CA ALA A 49 -5.50 2.50 9.13
C ALA A 49 -5.06 3.75 9.91
N LEU A 50 -6.05 4.51 10.36
CA LEU A 50 -5.91 5.66 11.24
C LEU A 50 -6.57 5.30 12.57
N ASP A 51 -5.82 5.38 13.66
CA ASP A 51 -6.23 4.97 15.00
C ASP A 51 -6.86 3.55 15.04
N GLY A 52 -6.30 2.65 14.22
CA GLY A 52 -6.69 1.24 14.16
C GLY A 52 -7.90 0.92 13.29
N ALA A 53 -8.54 1.91 12.66
CA ALA A 53 -9.68 1.72 11.77
C ALA A 53 -9.38 2.18 10.34
N ALA A 54 -10.13 1.67 9.35
CA ALA A 54 -10.12 2.20 7.99
C ALA A 54 -10.55 3.69 8.01
N PRO A 55 -9.85 4.58 7.29
CA PRO A 55 -10.19 6.00 7.23
C PRO A 55 -11.62 6.25 6.76
N GLU A 56 -12.18 7.40 7.13
CA GLU A 56 -13.36 7.94 6.47
C GLU A 56 -12.93 8.79 5.27
N VAL A 57 -13.58 8.61 4.12
CA VAL A 57 -13.36 9.43 2.92
C VAL A 57 -14.20 10.69 3.03
N LEU A 58 -13.53 11.84 3.21
CA LEU A 58 -14.18 13.15 3.20
C LEU A 58 -14.33 13.69 1.77
N VAL A 59 -13.32 13.44 0.93
CA VAL A 59 -13.33 13.77 -0.49
C VAL A 59 -12.74 12.59 -1.27
N PRO A 60 -13.49 12.00 -2.22
CA PRO A 60 -13.00 10.90 -3.05
C PRO A 60 -11.85 11.35 -3.95
N ALA A 61 -11.17 10.40 -4.57
CA ALA A 61 -10.00 10.69 -5.37
C ALA A 61 -10.30 11.66 -6.52
N SER A 62 -9.39 12.59 -6.75
CA SER A 62 -9.39 13.47 -7.92
C SER A 62 -7.99 13.63 -8.50
N GLY A 63 -7.91 13.95 -9.80
CA GLY A 63 -6.65 14.18 -10.51
C GLY A 63 -6.26 13.05 -11.46
N GLU A 64 -5.73 13.41 -12.63
CA GLU A 64 -5.17 12.47 -13.60
C GLU A 64 -3.71 12.17 -13.25
N GLY A 65 -3.32 10.89 -13.23
CA GLY A 65 -1.94 10.44 -13.01
C GLY A 65 -1.46 10.40 -11.55
N SER A 66 -1.89 11.34 -10.70
CA SER A 66 -1.62 11.35 -9.24
C SER A 66 -2.91 11.60 -8.45
N PRO A 67 -3.73 10.57 -8.21
CA PRO A 67 -4.99 10.71 -7.47
C PRO A 67 -4.73 11.19 -6.04
N ARG A 68 -5.63 12.06 -5.58
CA ARG A 68 -5.57 12.67 -4.25
C ARG A 68 -6.89 12.53 -3.51
N TRP A 69 -6.80 12.12 -2.25
CA TRP A 69 -7.93 11.95 -1.33
C TRP A 69 -7.81 12.89 -0.14
N VAL A 70 -8.97 13.23 0.43
CA VAL A 70 -9.05 13.84 1.76
C VAL A 70 -9.71 12.83 2.68
N LEU A 71 -8.99 12.40 3.69
CA LEU A 71 -9.38 11.35 4.63
C LEU A 71 -9.42 11.91 6.05
N ALA A 72 -10.12 11.22 6.95
CA ALA A 72 -10.09 11.46 8.38
C ALA A 72 -10.05 10.15 9.17
N PRO A 73 -9.49 10.15 10.39
CA PRO A 73 -9.77 9.09 11.36
C PRO A 73 -11.27 9.07 11.65
N ARG A 74 -11.84 7.88 11.86
CA ARG A 74 -13.25 7.77 12.26
C ARG A 74 -13.46 8.44 13.62
N SER A 75 -14.33 9.44 13.68
CA SER A 75 -14.71 10.12 14.92
C SER A 75 -16.09 9.67 15.42
N GLY A 76 -16.40 10.01 16.67
CA GLY A 76 -17.74 9.82 17.23
C GLY A 76 -18.78 10.69 16.51
N LEU A 77 -20.04 10.27 16.56
CA LEU A 77 -21.15 11.02 15.95
C LEU A 77 -21.21 12.45 16.51
N GLY A 78 -21.12 13.44 15.63
CA GLY A 78 -21.25 14.87 15.97
C GLY A 78 -19.95 15.57 16.37
N GLU A 79 -18.82 14.88 16.39
CA GLU A 79 -17.51 15.50 16.65
C GLU A 79 -16.70 15.67 15.34
N PRO A 80 -16.21 16.88 15.04
CA PRO A 80 -15.31 17.07 13.91
C PRO A 80 -14.02 16.27 14.14
N PRO A 81 -13.45 15.65 13.10
CA PRO A 81 -12.23 14.86 13.25
C PRO A 81 -11.07 15.77 13.67
N ALA A 82 -10.29 15.30 14.66
CA ALA A 82 -9.12 16.05 15.16
C ALA A 82 -8.00 16.20 14.10
N TYR A 83 -8.04 15.37 13.06
CA TYR A 83 -7.06 15.32 11.98
C TYR A 83 -7.73 15.24 10.61
N THR A 84 -7.10 15.86 9.62
CA THR A 84 -7.31 15.56 8.20
C THR A 84 -6.04 14.98 7.62
N VAL A 85 -6.20 13.93 6.81
CA VAL A 85 -5.10 13.27 6.10
C VAL A 85 -5.30 13.44 4.61
N PHE A 86 -4.39 14.17 3.97
CA PHE A 86 -4.32 14.27 2.52
C PHE A 86 -3.45 13.15 2.01
N ARG A 87 -4.01 12.28 1.18
CA ARG A 87 -3.30 11.16 0.58
C ARG A 87 -3.08 11.46 -0.89
N GLU A 88 -1.87 11.24 -1.39
CA GLU A 88 -1.52 11.35 -2.80
C GLU A 88 -0.72 10.12 -3.22
N GLN A 89 -1.10 9.48 -4.32
CA GLN A 89 -0.40 8.31 -4.83
C GLN A 89 0.06 8.51 -6.27
N ALA A 90 1.30 8.11 -6.56
CA ALA A 90 1.88 8.21 -7.89
C ALA A 90 2.69 6.96 -8.22
N LEU A 91 2.81 6.64 -9.51
CA LEU A 91 3.60 5.53 -10.01
C LEU A 91 4.70 6.05 -10.95
N SER A 92 5.96 5.69 -10.65
CA SER A 92 7.11 5.92 -11.54
C SER A 92 8.06 4.74 -11.46
N ASP A 93 8.54 4.26 -12.60
CA ASP A 93 9.61 3.25 -12.68
C ASP A 93 9.40 2.01 -11.78
N GLY A 94 8.16 1.51 -11.73
CA GLY A 94 7.80 0.36 -10.89
C GLY A 94 7.78 0.65 -9.38
N CYS A 95 7.81 1.92 -8.98
CA CYS A 95 7.68 2.38 -7.61
C CYS A 95 6.33 3.07 -7.39
N LEU A 96 5.46 2.48 -6.57
CA LEU A 96 4.29 3.16 -6.03
C LEU A 96 4.72 4.05 -4.87
N VAL A 97 4.52 5.34 -4.99
CA VAL A 97 4.76 6.33 -3.92
C VAL A 97 3.43 6.73 -3.33
N ASP A 98 3.30 6.70 -2.01
CA ASP A 98 2.13 7.12 -1.25
C ASP A 98 2.56 8.18 -0.24
N ARG A 99 2.03 9.39 -0.38
CA ARG A 99 2.35 10.53 0.45
C ARG A 99 1.14 10.89 1.29
N LEU A 100 1.28 10.80 2.60
CA LEU A 100 0.30 11.21 3.58
C LEU A 100 0.75 12.52 4.22
N ARG A 101 -0.03 13.58 4.05
CA ARG A 101 0.12 14.85 4.78
C ARG A 101 -0.98 14.92 5.83
N VAL A 102 -0.60 14.91 7.09
CA VAL A 102 -1.48 14.95 8.25
C VAL A 102 -1.55 16.38 8.76
N VAL A 103 -2.76 16.92 8.92
CA VAL A 103 -3.03 18.25 9.47
C VAL A 103 -3.85 18.09 10.73
N ARG A 104 -3.38 18.70 11.83
CA ARG A 104 -4.06 18.73 13.13
C ARG A 104 -4.98 19.95 13.22
N HIS A 105 -6.22 19.74 13.65
CA HIS A 105 -7.20 20.82 13.82
C HIS A 105 -7.39 21.27 15.26
N THR A 106 -6.89 20.50 16.22
CA THR A 106 -7.07 20.80 17.66
C THR A 106 -5.76 20.59 18.43
N PRO A 107 -5.27 21.58 19.20
CA PRO A 107 -4.02 21.47 19.95
C PRO A 107 -4.00 20.37 21.01
N ALA A 108 -5.18 20.03 21.56
CA ALA A 108 -5.33 18.98 22.58
C ALA A 108 -5.41 17.56 22.01
N ALA A 109 -5.32 17.38 20.69
CA ALA A 109 -5.44 16.07 20.06
C ALA A 109 -4.24 15.18 20.41
N ALA A 110 -4.51 13.96 20.88
CA ALA A 110 -3.50 12.92 21.04
C ALA A 110 -2.80 12.64 19.69
N PRO A 111 -1.51 12.24 19.68
CA PRO A 111 -0.80 11.87 18.45
C PRO A 111 -1.59 10.85 17.62
N LEU A 112 -1.57 11.01 16.30
CA LEU A 112 -2.30 10.13 15.39
C LEU A 112 -1.51 8.83 15.17
N ARG A 113 -2.14 7.67 15.42
CA ARG A 113 -1.54 6.38 15.08
C ARG A 113 -1.86 6.02 13.64
N ILE A 114 -0.82 5.86 12.83
CA ILE A 114 -0.95 5.41 11.44
C ILE A 114 -0.40 4.00 11.35
N ALA A 115 -1.13 3.12 10.65
CA ALA A 115 -0.63 1.81 10.29
C ALA A 115 -0.87 1.54 8.80
N LEU A 116 0.12 0.94 8.14
CA LEU A 116 0.01 0.47 6.76
C LEU A 116 0.26 -1.03 6.72
N THR A 117 -0.77 -1.79 6.33
CA THR A 117 -0.64 -3.24 6.15
C THR A 117 -0.29 -3.55 4.70
N VAL A 118 0.85 -4.21 4.50
CA VAL A 118 1.42 -4.50 3.18
C VAL A 118 1.73 -5.98 2.99
N ASP A 119 1.63 -6.48 1.76
CA ASP A 119 2.00 -7.85 1.40
C ASP A 119 2.37 -7.92 -0.09
N ALA A 120 3.14 -8.94 -0.46
CA ALA A 120 3.51 -9.25 -1.83
C ALA A 120 3.41 -10.76 -2.07
N ASP A 121 2.64 -11.17 -3.08
CA ASP A 121 2.43 -12.58 -3.38
C ASP A 121 3.16 -13.08 -4.63
N PHE A 122 3.59 -12.15 -5.49
CA PHE A 122 4.25 -12.39 -6.77
C PHE A 122 3.44 -13.34 -7.66
N ALA A 123 2.10 -13.22 -7.59
CA ALA A 123 1.21 -13.95 -8.47
C ALA A 123 1.41 -13.46 -9.91
N ASP A 124 1.58 -14.40 -10.85
CA ASP A 124 1.57 -14.02 -12.26
C ASP A 124 0.15 -13.70 -12.75
N LEU A 125 0.03 -13.00 -13.89
CA LEU A 125 -1.27 -12.59 -14.42
C LEU A 125 -2.20 -13.78 -14.77
N PHE A 126 -1.66 -14.98 -15.01
CA PHE A 126 -2.48 -16.18 -15.26
C PHE A 126 -3.06 -16.72 -13.95
N GLU A 127 -2.32 -16.66 -12.85
CA GLU A 127 -2.79 -17.05 -11.50
C GLU A 127 -3.94 -16.17 -10.99
N LEU A 128 -4.04 -14.93 -11.48
CA LEU A 128 -5.04 -13.96 -11.03
C LEU A 128 -6.36 -14.03 -11.78
N ARG A 129 -6.41 -14.79 -12.90
CA ARG A 129 -7.63 -15.01 -13.66
C ARG A 129 -8.68 -15.75 -12.83
N ALA A 130 -9.94 -15.49 -13.15
CA ALA A 130 -11.09 -16.16 -12.53
C ALA A 130 -11.35 -17.59 -13.05
N ASP A 131 -10.36 -18.22 -13.69
CA ASP A 131 -10.49 -19.56 -14.28
C ASP A 131 -10.12 -20.70 -13.30
N HIS A 132 -9.89 -20.36 -12.02
CA HIS A 132 -9.60 -21.28 -10.91
C HIS A 132 -8.40 -22.20 -11.14
N ARG A 133 -7.53 -21.88 -12.10
CA ARG A 133 -6.33 -22.66 -12.35
C ARG A 133 -5.37 -22.53 -11.17
N THR A 134 -4.84 -23.67 -10.74
CA THR A 134 -3.83 -23.77 -9.69
C THR A 134 -2.54 -24.28 -10.31
N TYR A 135 -1.46 -23.51 -10.17
CA TYR A 135 -0.15 -23.87 -10.68
C TYR A 135 0.71 -24.42 -9.54
N VAL A 136 1.27 -25.61 -9.72
CA VAL A 136 2.18 -26.21 -8.73
C VAL A 136 3.49 -25.42 -8.72
N LYS A 137 3.78 -24.77 -7.58
CA LYS A 137 5.00 -23.98 -7.39
C LYS A 137 6.08 -24.81 -6.70
N ALA A 138 6.72 -25.70 -7.47
CA ALA A 138 7.88 -26.44 -6.97
C ALA A 138 9.02 -25.47 -6.57
N ALA A 139 9.72 -25.80 -5.48
CA ALA A 139 10.84 -25.02 -4.95
C ALA A 139 10.53 -23.54 -4.61
N LEU A 140 9.29 -23.23 -4.23
CA LEU A 140 8.91 -21.90 -3.77
C LEU A 140 9.60 -21.55 -2.44
N ARG A 141 10.19 -20.36 -2.37
CA ARG A 141 10.66 -19.72 -1.13
C ARG A 141 10.14 -18.29 -1.07
N ARG A 142 9.66 -17.89 0.10
CA ARG A 142 9.22 -16.51 0.38
C ARG A 142 9.88 -16.02 1.66
N THR A 143 10.48 -14.85 1.64
CA THR A 143 11.01 -14.17 2.84
C THR A 143 10.37 -12.80 3.01
N ARG A 144 10.41 -12.31 4.24
CA ARG A 144 9.77 -11.07 4.71
C ARG A 144 10.73 -10.46 5.73
N ASP A 145 11.73 -9.79 5.20
CA ASP A 145 12.88 -9.34 5.96
C ASP A 145 12.62 -7.91 6.42
N VAL A 146 12.59 -7.69 7.75
CA VAL A 146 12.40 -6.37 8.33
C VAL A 146 13.67 -5.55 8.13
N LEU A 147 13.49 -4.33 7.66
CA LEU A 147 14.55 -3.35 7.40
C LEU A 147 14.41 -2.17 8.38
N PRO A 148 15.47 -1.41 8.65
CA PRO A 148 15.38 -0.20 9.48
C PRO A 148 14.29 0.78 9.00
N GLU A 149 14.14 0.94 7.69
CA GLU A 149 13.19 1.86 7.07
C GLU A 149 11.90 1.19 6.58
N GLY A 150 11.68 -0.10 6.84
CA GLY A 150 10.48 -0.82 6.40
C GLY A 150 10.63 -2.34 6.28
N VAL A 151 10.32 -2.91 5.13
CA VAL A 151 10.31 -4.36 4.90
C VAL A 151 10.62 -4.72 3.45
N GLU A 152 11.33 -5.83 3.24
CA GLU A 152 11.49 -6.46 1.93
C GLU A 152 10.76 -7.80 1.86
N PHE A 153 9.97 -7.97 0.80
CA PHE A 153 9.39 -9.24 0.42
C PHE A 153 10.26 -9.85 -0.69
N ALA A 154 10.69 -11.09 -0.53
CA ALA A 154 11.38 -11.82 -1.59
C ALA A 154 10.63 -13.09 -1.97
N TYR A 155 10.71 -13.45 -3.24
CA TYR A 155 10.13 -14.66 -3.79
C TYR A 155 11.14 -15.33 -4.72
N ARG A 156 11.29 -16.65 -4.58
CA ARG A 156 12.11 -17.47 -5.46
C ARG A 156 11.35 -18.72 -5.89
N ARG A 157 11.37 -19.02 -7.20
CA ARG A 157 10.79 -20.22 -7.81
C ARG A 157 11.79 -20.76 -8.84
N GLY A 158 12.46 -21.86 -8.51
CA GLY A 158 13.56 -22.38 -9.35
C GLY A 158 14.67 -21.34 -9.50
N GLY A 159 15.05 -21.01 -10.75
CA GLY A 159 16.00 -19.95 -11.07
C GLY A 159 15.43 -18.53 -11.05
N TRP A 160 14.09 -18.36 -11.00
CA TRP A 160 13.47 -17.04 -11.00
C TRP A 160 13.40 -16.45 -9.59
N GLN A 161 13.72 -15.17 -9.46
CA GLN A 161 13.59 -14.41 -8.22
C GLN A 161 12.89 -13.07 -8.46
N ALA A 162 12.21 -12.54 -7.47
CA ALA A 162 11.69 -11.17 -7.48
C ALA A 162 11.64 -10.64 -6.04
N ARG A 163 11.74 -9.32 -5.90
CA ARG A 163 11.60 -8.65 -4.61
C ARG A 163 10.67 -7.45 -4.73
N THR A 164 10.10 -7.07 -3.60
CA THR A 164 9.39 -5.80 -3.42
C THR A 164 9.85 -5.20 -2.11
N ARG A 165 10.42 -4.00 -2.17
CA ARG A 165 10.87 -3.27 -0.97
C ARG A 165 9.84 -2.20 -0.65
N VAL A 166 9.32 -2.23 0.57
CA VAL A 166 8.46 -1.18 1.12
C VAL A 166 9.28 -0.37 2.12
N THR A 167 9.53 0.89 1.83
CA THR A 167 10.32 1.80 2.67
C THR A 167 9.55 3.06 3.00
N ALA A 168 9.80 3.68 4.14
CA ALA A 168 9.13 4.90 4.54
C ALA A 168 10.08 5.97 5.07
N ASP A 169 9.64 7.22 4.93
CA ASP A 169 10.22 8.39 5.56
C ASP A 169 9.08 9.22 6.20
N PRO A 170 9.06 9.37 7.55
CA PRO A 170 10.00 8.76 8.50
C PRO A 170 9.90 7.22 8.54
N ALA A 171 10.95 6.57 9.02
CA ALA A 171 10.98 5.12 9.23
C ALA A 171 9.86 4.69 10.22
N PRO A 172 9.27 3.49 10.04
CA PRO A 172 8.28 2.99 10.98
C PRO A 172 8.89 2.72 12.36
N GLU A 173 8.10 2.97 13.41
CA GLU A 173 8.47 2.64 14.80
C GLU A 173 8.49 1.11 15.01
N ALA A 174 7.64 0.40 14.27
CA ALA A 174 7.54 -1.05 14.32
C ALA A 174 7.07 -1.64 12.99
N VAL A 175 7.49 -2.88 12.74
CA VAL A 175 6.96 -3.74 11.68
C VAL A 175 6.42 -5.01 12.34
N GLU A 176 5.09 -5.10 12.43
CA GLU A 176 4.38 -6.16 13.14
C GLU A 176 3.96 -7.30 12.19
N GLU A 177 3.91 -8.52 12.71
CA GLU A 177 3.32 -9.66 12.01
C GLU A 177 1.79 -9.63 12.13
N THR A 178 1.07 -10.00 11.06
CA THR A 178 -0.40 -9.99 11.04
C THR A 178 -1.02 -11.38 11.16
N GLY A 179 -0.23 -12.41 11.48
CA GLY A 179 -0.65 -13.82 11.43
C GLY A 179 -0.80 -14.40 10.01
N THR A 180 -0.47 -13.61 8.98
CA THR A 180 -0.45 -14.02 7.57
C THR A 180 0.91 -13.67 6.94
N GLY A 181 0.98 -13.70 5.59
CA GLY A 181 2.15 -13.21 4.87
C GLY A 181 2.38 -11.70 4.96
N ALA A 182 1.37 -10.94 5.38
CA ALA A 182 1.45 -9.49 5.44
C ALA A 182 2.28 -8.99 6.63
N ARG A 183 2.68 -7.72 6.54
CA ARG A 183 3.38 -6.96 7.58
C ARG A 183 2.68 -5.64 7.80
N ARG A 184 2.61 -5.20 9.05
CA ARG A 184 2.00 -3.92 9.43
C ARG A 184 3.08 -2.97 9.91
N LEU A 185 3.33 -1.93 9.12
CA LEU A 185 4.23 -0.83 9.49
C LEU A 185 3.43 0.16 10.34
N VAL A 186 4.02 0.67 11.42
CA VAL A 186 3.33 1.53 12.40
C VAL A 186 4.12 2.81 12.67
N TRP A 187 3.40 3.93 12.78
CA TRP A 187 3.91 5.24 13.18
C TRP A 187 2.98 5.91 14.19
N THR A 188 3.56 6.69 15.08
CA THR A 188 2.84 7.64 15.93
C THR A 188 3.23 9.05 15.50
N LEU A 189 2.43 9.69 14.64
CA LEU A 189 2.76 11.02 14.14
C LEU A 189 2.21 12.10 15.07
N ALA A 190 3.12 12.90 15.62
CA ALA A 190 2.80 14.19 16.21
C ALA A 190 3.15 15.28 15.19
N PRO A 191 2.14 15.92 14.55
CA PRO A 191 2.36 17.10 13.75
C PRO A 191 3.20 18.16 14.47
N ASP A 192 4.06 18.83 13.72
CA ASP A 192 5.04 19.80 14.21
C ASP A 192 4.42 21.07 14.81
N GLY A 193 5.23 22.10 15.07
CA GLY A 193 4.75 23.38 15.59
C GLY A 193 3.78 24.11 14.66
N ALA A 194 3.73 23.78 13.37
CA ALA A 194 2.76 24.27 12.40
C ALA A 194 1.49 23.40 12.33
N GLY A 195 1.43 22.31 13.10
CA GLY A 195 0.31 21.39 13.11
C GLY A 195 0.30 20.43 11.92
N GLU A 196 1.44 20.23 11.24
CA GLU A 196 1.55 19.33 10.09
C GLU A 196 2.60 18.21 10.28
N ALA A 197 2.33 17.04 9.71
CA ALA A 197 3.32 15.96 9.55
C ALA A 197 3.20 15.34 8.16
N VAL A 198 4.30 14.78 7.67
CA VAL A 198 4.34 14.08 6.38
C VAL A 198 4.94 12.70 6.56
N LEU A 199 4.28 11.71 5.97
CA LEU A 199 4.77 10.35 5.83
C LEU A 199 4.77 9.99 4.35
N THR A 200 5.92 9.57 3.82
CA THR A 200 6.04 9.07 2.45
C THR A 200 6.44 7.61 2.48
N VAL A 201 5.60 6.74 1.93
CA VAL A 201 5.88 5.30 1.80
C VAL A 201 6.09 4.97 0.32
N ARG A 202 7.05 4.10 0.03
CA ARG A 202 7.41 3.67 -1.32
C ARG A 202 7.38 2.16 -1.39
N ALA A 203 6.67 1.60 -2.37
CA ALA A 203 6.75 0.20 -2.74
C ALA A 203 7.51 0.07 -4.07
N GLN A 204 8.79 -0.26 -4.00
CA GLN A 204 9.64 -0.49 -5.15
C GLN A 204 9.56 -1.95 -5.58
N ALA A 205 9.07 -2.20 -6.79
CA ALA A 205 9.20 -3.49 -7.44
C ALA A 205 10.65 -3.70 -7.93
N LEU A 206 11.23 -4.84 -7.60
CA LEU A 206 12.53 -5.30 -8.08
C LEU A 206 12.30 -6.64 -8.80
N PRO A 207 11.80 -6.59 -10.05
CA PRO A 207 11.54 -7.81 -10.81
C PRO A 207 12.88 -8.48 -11.14
N GLY A 208 13.03 -9.78 -10.90
CA GLY A 208 14.24 -10.46 -11.35
C GLY A 208 14.24 -10.70 -12.86
N GLY A 209 15.43 -11.02 -13.35
CA GLY A 209 15.64 -11.60 -14.68
C GLY A 209 15.75 -13.13 -14.60
N ALA A 210 15.96 -13.76 -15.76
CA ALA A 210 16.58 -15.08 -15.76
C ALA A 210 17.94 -14.99 -15.04
N PRO A 211 18.36 -16.01 -14.27
CA PRO A 211 19.74 -16.05 -13.78
C PRO A 211 20.67 -16.05 -15.00
N GLU A 212 21.75 -15.27 -14.93
CA GLU A 212 22.87 -15.37 -15.87
C GLU A 212 23.43 -16.80 -15.93
#